data_AF-A0A158BJW5-F1
#
_entry.id   AF-A0A158BJW5-F1
#
_cell.length_a   1.000
_cell.length_b   1.000
_cell.length_c   1.000
_cell.angle_alpha   90.00
_cell.angle_beta   90.00
_cell.angle_gamma   90.00
#
_symmetry.space_group_name_H-M   'P 1'
#
loop_
_entity.id
_entity.type
_entity.pdbx_description
1 polymer ?
#
loop_
_entity_poly.entity_id
_entity_poly.type
_entity_poly.pdbx_seq_one_letter_code
_entity_poly.pdbx_strand_id
1 'polypeptide(L)'
;MANNESKKARQYEIVAAELLNRFCSDLGLARVEGKQNVTGLRSGTDWEIDAKGVAEDGVAFMVIECKRHTTSNLPQAIVASLAYSIQDTGADGGFIVSPLDLQSGAKKVAAASNIVHVQLRADSTPLEFEMKFLDRLFVGFHDVANLSISESLSITDHVPFWFKPVSIFGLSCITMPAAVHIC
;
A
#
# COMPACT_ATOMS: atom_id res chain seq x y z
N MET A 1 -8.58 18.17 21.44
CA MET A 1 -8.05 18.28 20.06
C MET A 1 -6.94 17.25 19.76
N ALA A 2 -6.00 16.98 20.68
CA ALA A 2 -4.93 16.00 20.48
C ALA A 2 -5.38 14.57 20.07
N ASN A 3 -6.52 14.10 20.57
CA ASN A 3 -7.06 12.77 20.25
C ASN A 3 -7.46 12.60 18.77
N ASN A 4 -7.90 13.68 18.10
CA ASN A 4 -8.39 13.59 16.73
C ASN A 4 -7.25 13.52 15.70
N GLU A 5 -6.20 14.33 15.90
CA GLU A 5 -5.05 14.32 14.99
C GLU A 5 -4.24 13.03 15.10
N SER A 6 -4.09 12.49 16.32
CA SER A 6 -3.53 11.15 16.53
C SER A 6 -4.34 10.06 15.81
N LYS A 7 -5.68 10.09 15.93
CA LYS A 7 -6.55 9.14 15.22
C LYS A 7 -6.42 9.24 13.70
N LYS A 8 -6.37 10.46 13.16
CA LYS A 8 -6.18 10.68 11.70
C LYS A 8 -4.82 10.21 11.22
N ALA A 9 -3.75 10.49 11.97
CA ALA A 9 -2.41 9.99 11.65
C ALA A 9 -2.38 8.46 11.63
N ARG A 10 -2.97 7.82 12.64
CA ARG A 10 -3.08 6.37 12.70
C ARG A 10 -3.89 5.78 11.54
N GLN A 11 -5.02 6.40 11.21
CA GLN A 11 -5.83 5.98 10.06
C GLN A 11 -5.05 6.12 8.75
N TYR A 12 -4.28 7.20 8.61
CA TYR A 12 -3.45 7.45 7.43
C TYR A 12 -2.36 6.40 7.27
N GLU A 13 -1.69 5.99 8.35
CA GLU A 13 -0.73 4.86 8.34
C GLU A 13 -1.39 3.57 7.83
N ILE A 14 -2.58 3.24 8.35
CA ILE A 14 -3.31 2.02 7.97
C ILE A 14 -3.68 2.04 6.49
N VAL A 15 -4.27 3.14 6.02
CA VAL A 15 -4.67 3.29 4.61
C VAL A 15 -3.45 3.29 3.69
N ALA A 16 -2.36 3.96 4.08
CA ALA A 16 -1.12 3.95 3.32
C ALA A 16 -0.57 2.53 3.17
N ALA A 17 -0.45 1.76 4.27
CA ALA A 17 0.03 0.39 4.21
C ALA A 17 -0.85 -0.49 3.32
N GLU A 18 -2.18 -0.35 3.40
CA GLU A 18 -3.11 -1.10 2.56
C GLU A 18 -2.96 -0.77 1.07
N LEU A 19 -2.90 0.51 0.72
CA LEU A 19 -2.74 0.96 -0.66
C LEU A 19 -1.37 0.58 -1.22
N LEU A 20 -0.29 0.73 -0.45
CA LEU A 20 1.04 0.28 -0.85
C LEU A 20 1.07 -1.23 -1.08
N ASN A 21 0.38 -2.02 -0.25
CA ASN A 21 0.26 -3.45 -0.46
C ASN A 21 -0.53 -3.77 -1.75
N ARG A 22 -1.61 -3.02 -2.02
CA ARG A 22 -2.43 -3.20 -3.22
C ARG A 22 -1.65 -2.96 -4.51
N PHE A 23 -0.70 -2.02 -4.48
CA PHE A 23 0.14 -1.66 -5.62
C PHE A 23 1.59 -2.11 -5.44
N CYS A 24 1.84 -3.16 -4.64
CA CYS A 24 3.18 -3.58 -4.28
C CYS A 24 4.03 -3.97 -5.50
N SER A 25 3.43 -4.59 -6.52
CA SER A 25 4.10 -4.94 -7.78
C SER A 25 4.61 -3.71 -8.54
N ASP A 26 3.85 -2.61 -8.55
CA ASP A 26 4.28 -1.34 -9.17
C ASP A 26 5.44 -0.67 -8.40
N LEU A 27 5.63 -1.05 -7.13
CA LEU A 27 6.70 -0.58 -6.25
C LEU A 27 7.92 -1.52 -6.24
N GLY A 28 7.88 -2.64 -6.98
CA GLY A 28 8.93 -3.67 -6.96
C GLY A 28 8.95 -4.49 -5.65
N LEU A 29 7.79 -4.64 -5.01
CA LEU A 29 7.62 -5.37 -3.76
C LEU A 29 6.72 -6.59 -3.95
N ALA A 30 7.04 -7.69 -3.28
CA ALA A 30 6.15 -8.86 -3.18
C ALA A 30 4.93 -8.57 -2.31
N ARG A 31 5.11 -7.82 -1.21
CA ARG A 31 4.05 -7.48 -0.26
C ARG A 31 4.48 -6.33 0.65
N VAL A 32 3.51 -5.75 1.33
CA VAL A 32 3.71 -4.79 2.43
C VAL A 32 3.09 -5.35 3.70
N GLU A 33 3.89 -5.42 4.76
CA GLU A 33 3.49 -5.84 6.09
C GLU A 33 3.22 -4.60 6.96
N GLY A 34 2.24 -4.68 7.88
CA GLY A 34 1.87 -3.56 8.73
C GLY A 34 2.94 -3.15 9.76
N LYS A 35 2.58 -2.17 10.59
CA LYS A 35 3.39 -1.61 11.68
C LYS A 35 4.03 -2.70 12.54
N GLN A 36 5.33 -2.57 12.77
CA GLN A 36 6.14 -3.53 13.52
C GLN A 36 7.43 -2.88 14.05
N ASN A 37 8.14 -3.57 14.93
CA ASN A 37 9.47 -3.17 15.38
C ASN A 37 10.55 -3.90 14.57
N VAL A 38 11.62 -3.20 14.22
CA VAL A 38 12.83 -3.77 13.60
C VAL A 38 14.04 -3.36 14.41
N THR A 39 14.82 -4.33 14.85
CA THR A 39 16.03 -4.08 15.63
C THR A 39 17.15 -3.54 14.73
N GLY A 40 17.77 -2.44 15.15
CA GLY A 40 18.95 -1.85 14.52
C GLY A 40 20.17 -2.76 14.69
N LEU A 41 20.81 -3.10 13.59
CA LEU A 41 22.01 -3.94 13.53
C LEU A 41 23.25 -3.19 14.05
N ARG A 42 23.29 -1.85 13.95
CA ARG A 42 24.45 -1.06 14.39
C ARG A 42 24.26 -0.51 15.80
N SER A 43 23.09 0.02 16.11
CA SER A 43 22.81 0.67 17.39
C SER A 43 22.21 -0.27 18.45
N GLY A 44 21.59 -1.39 18.03
CA GLY A 44 20.81 -2.26 18.91
C GLY A 44 19.47 -1.68 19.37
N THR A 45 19.07 -0.50 18.87
CA THR A 45 17.76 0.09 19.20
C THR A 45 16.63 -0.63 18.47
N ASP A 46 15.42 -0.60 19.03
CA ASP A 46 14.23 -1.03 18.30
C ASP A 46 13.59 0.17 17.59
N TRP A 47 13.43 0.05 16.27
CA TRP A 47 12.74 1.01 15.43
C TRP A 47 11.29 0.58 15.24
N GLU A 48 10.33 1.36 15.75
CA GLU A 48 8.94 1.23 15.30
C GLU A 48 8.82 1.82 13.89
N ILE A 49 8.48 0.97 12.92
CA ILE A 49 8.24 1.36 11.53
C ILE A 49 6.75 1.26 11.21
N ASP A 50 6.23 2.17 10.39
CA ASP A 50 4.79 2.21 10.08
C ASP A 50 4.34 1.05 9.20
N ALA A 51 5.23 0.57 8.32
CA ALA A 51 5.08 -0.65 7.55
C ALA A 51 6.45 -1.16 7.06
N LYS A 52 6.48 -2.40 6.58
CA LYS A 52 7.67 -3.04 6.00
C LYS A 52 7.36 -3.56 4.61
N GLY A 53 8.05 -3.06 3.60
CA GLY A 53 8.00 -3.61 2.25
C GLY A 53 8.93 -4.81 2.14
N VAL A 54 8.48 -5.91 1.55
CA VAL A 54 9.33 -7.09 1.28
C VAL A 54 9.56 -7.17 -0.22
N ALA A 55 10.83 -7.23 -0.63
CA ALA A 55 11.20 -7.35 -2.04
C ALA A 55 10.73 -8.67 -2.65
N GLU A 56 10.65 -8.73 -3.98
CA GLU A 56 10.17 -9.92 -4.71
C GLU A 56 11.00 -11.18 -4.45
N ASP A 57 12.31 -11.03 -4.18
CA ASP A 57 13.21 -12.13 -3.83
C ASP A 57 13.05 -12.60 -2.37
N GLY A 58 12.31 -11.87 -1.55
CA GLY A 58 12.12 -12.15 -0.12
C GLY A 58 13.36 -11.94 0.75
N VAL A 59 14.47 -11.45 0.20
CA VAL A 59 15.75 -11.26 0.90
C VAL A 59 15.84 -9.83 1.42
N ALA A 60 15.57 -8.85 0.56
CA ALA A 60 15.61 -7.44 0.92
C ALA A 60 14.29 -6.95 1.51
N PHE A 61 14.38 -5.95 2.38
CA PHE A 61 13.20 -5.23 2.87
C PHE A 61 13.41 -3.71 2.80
N MET A 62 12.29 -3.00 2.74
CA MET A 62 12.20 -1.55 2.67
C MET A 62 11.49 -1.03 3.93
N VAL A 63 12.02 0.03 4.54
CA VAL A 63 11.36 0.70 5.67
C VAL A 63 10.30 1.67 5.14
N ILE A 64 9.09 1.63 5.67
CA ILE A 64 8.01 2.54 5.27
C ILE A 64 7.64 3.42 6.45
N GLU A 65 7.69 4.73 6.23
CA GLU A 65 7.32 5.76 7.20
C GLU A 65 6.20 6.64 6.63
N CYS A 66 5.16 6.84 7.41
CA CYS A 66 4.02 7.67 7.04
C CYS A 66 4.04 8.98 7.83
N LYS A 67 3.99 10.11 7.14
CA LYS A 67 4.01 11.45 7.74
C LYS A 67 2.90 12.30 7.15
N ARG A 68 1.77 12.38 7.88
CA ARG A 68 0.57 13.12 7.50
C ARG A 68 0.72 14.64 7.67
N HIS A 69 1.74 15.23 7.03
CA HIS A 69 1.97 16.68 7.02
C HIS A 69 1.10 17.34 5.94
N THR A 70 0.12 18.13 6.36
CA THR A 70 -0.90 18.73 5.46
C THR A 70 -0.72 20.22 5.23
N THR A 71 0.22 20.87 5.92
CA THR A 71 0.40 22.33 5.89
C THR A 71 1.73 22.76 5.29
N SER A 72 2.70 21.86 5.19
CA SER A 72 4.02 22.14 4.63
C SER A 72 4.67 20.89 4.04
N ASN A 73 5.58 21.11 3.10
CA ASN A 73 6.42 20.05 2.54
C ASN A 73 7.26 19.37 3.63
N LEU A 74 7.53 18.08 3.47
CA LEU A 74 8.28 17.31 4.47
C LEU A 74 9.70 17.87 4.64
N PRO A 75 10.12 18.17 5.89
CA PRO A 75 11.42 18.74 6.15
C PRO A 75 12.53 17.69 6.03
N GLN A 76 13.74 18.15 5.67
CA GLN A 76 14.91 17.30 5.49
C GLN A 76 15.20 16.43 6.72
N ALA A 77 15.04 16.96 7.93
CA ALA A 77 15.31 16.23 9.18
C ALA A 77 14.47 14.95 9.31
N ILE A 78 13.22 14.96 8.84
CA ILE A 78 12.33 13.79 8.90
C ILE A 78 12.81 12.71 7.91
N VAL A 79 13.17 13.10 6.69
CA VAL A 79 13.70 12.15 5.69
C VAL A 79 15.08 11.63 6.11
N ALA A 80 15.91 12.46 6.75
CA ALA A 80 17.19 12.05 7.31
C ALA A 80 17.03 11.04 8.46
N SER A 81 15.98 11.16 9.27
CA SER A 81 15.65 10.17 10.30
C SER A 81 15.33 8.80 9.69
N LEU A 82 14.55 8.76 8.61
CA LEU A 82 14.30 7.53 7.86
C LEU A 82 15.59 6.98 7.23
N ALA A 83 16.42 7.85 6.63
CA ALA A 83 17.71 7.42 6.08
C ALA A 83 18.60 6.75 7.15
N TYR A 84 18.59 7.26 8.38
CA TYR A 84 19.33 6.65 9.47
C TYR A 84 18.74 5.29 9.88
N SER A 85 17.41 5.16 9.99
CA SER A 85 16.78 3.87 10.35
C SER A 85 17.03 2.81 9.28
N ILE A 86 17.01 3.16 8.00
CA ILE A 86 17.38 2.27 6.89
C ILE A 86 18.81 1.74 7.09
N GLN A 87 19.78 2.64 7.31
CA GLN A 87 21.18 2.26 7.52
C GLN A 87 21.39 1.42 8.78
N ASP A 88 20.65 1.72 9.85
CA ASP A 88 20.80 1.04 11.12
C ASP A 88 20.19 -0.37 11.08
N THR A 89 19.03 -0.52 10.46
CA THR A 89 18.32 -1.81 10.34
C THR A 89 18.83 -2.71 9.22
N GLY A 90 19.67 -2.18 8.31
CA GLY A 90 20.15 -2.92 7.15
C GLY A 90 19.09 -3.07 6.05
N ALA A 91 18.09 -2.20 6.01
CA ALA A 91 17.14 -2.14 4.91
C ALA A 91 17.81 -1.62 3.63
N ASP A 92 17.31 -2.01 2.47
CA ASP A 92 17.88 -1.63 1.16
C ASP A 92 17.45 -0.22 0.70
N GLY A 93 16.49 0.36 1.41
CA GLY A 93 15.88 1.64 1.09
C GLY A 93 14.59 1.83 1.87
N GLY A 94 13.76 2.74 1.38
CA GLY A 94 12.48 2.98 2.03
C GLY A 94 11.46 3.75 1.22
N PHE A 95 10.26 3.84 1.77
CA PHE A 95 9.19 4.68 1.26
C PHE A 95 8.82 5.71 2.32
N ILE A 96 8.81 6.98 1.93
CA ILE A 96 8.25 8.05 2.76
C ILE A 96 6.90 8.45 2.17
N VAL A 97 5.84 8.33 2.96
CA VAL A 97 4.47 8.62 2.53
C VAL A 97 4.02 9.96 3.11
N SER A 98 3.59 10.90 2.27
CA SER A 98 3.03 12.17 2.75
C SER A 98 2.02 12.81 1.80
N PRO A 99 1.11 13.67 2.29
CA PRO A 99 0.17 14.40 1.43
C PRO A 99 0.85 15.45 0.54
N LEU A 100 1.84 16.15 1.10
CA LEU A 100 2.59 17.19 0.41
C LEU A 100 3.98 16.69 -0.01
N ASP A 101 4.61 17.43 -0.91
CA ASP A 101 5.92 17.11 -1.49
C ASP A 101 7.06 17.22 -0.45
N LEU A 102 8.25 16.76 -0.81
CA LEU A 102 9.47 16.93 -0.03
C LEU A 102 10.07 18.33 -0.22
N GLN A 103 10.72 18.87 0.82
CA GLN A 103 11.58 20.04 0.64
C GLN A 103 12.78 19.71 -0.27
N SER A 104 13.38 20.72 -0.91
CA SER A 104 14.50 20.51 -1.84
C SER A 104 15.68 19.75 -1.23
N GLY A 105 16.04 20.05 0.03
CA GLY A 105 17.05 19.30 0.79
C GLY A 105 16.62 17.87 1.10
N ALA A 106 15.35 17.66 1.44
CA ALA A 106 14.77 16.35 1.68
C ALA A 106 14.81 15.45 0.43
N LYS A 107 14.55 16.00 -0.77
CA LYS A 107 14.68 15.28 -2.05
C LYS A 107 16.09 14.75 -2.29
N LYS A 108 17.12 15.54 -1.95
CA LYS A 108 18.52 15.13 -2.08
C LYS A 108 18.85 13.97 -1.13
N VAL A 109 18.39 14.04 0.12
CA VAL A 109 18.58 12.95 1.10
C VAL A 109 17.85 11.69 0.63
N ALA A 110 16.61 11.82 0.15
CA ALA A 110 15.83 10.70 -0.34
C ALA A 110 16.53 9.98 -1.49
N ALA A 111 16.97 10.72 -2.50
CA ALA A 111 17.71 10.16 -3.63
C ALA A 111 19.02 9.47 -3.21
N ALA A 112 19.77 10.07 -2.29
CA ALA A 112 21.04 9.50 -1.79
C ALA A 112 20.86 8.25 -0.92
N SER A 113 19.66 8.01 -0.39
CA SER A 113 19.36 6.94 0.57
C SER A 113 18.38 5.89 0.03
N ASN A 114 18.16 5.87 -1.30
CA ASN A 114 17.19 4.98 -1.96
C ASN A 114 15.78 5.07 -1.32
N ILE A 115 15.33 6.29 -1.04
CA ILE A 115 13.98 6.54 -0.50
C ILE A 115 13.08 7.04 -1.62
N VAL A 116 12.00 6.29 -1.88
CA VAL A 116 10.93 6.70 -2.80
C VAL A 116 9.90 7.54 -2.03
N HIS A 117 9.55 8.70 -2.57
CA HIS A 117 8.42 9.48 -2.06
C HIS A 117 7.12 8.97 -2.68
N VAL A 118 6.16 8.64 -1.81
CA VAL A 118 4.80 8.32 -2.19
C VAL A 118 3.91 9.46 -1.71
N GLN A 119 3.31 10.17 -2.66
CA GLN A 119 2.36 11.21 -2.34
C GLN A 119 0.98 10.59 -2.19
N LEU A 120 0.36 10.68 -1.01
CA LEU A 120 -0.97 10.13 -0.72
C LEU A 120 -1.85 11.20 -0.07
N ARG A 121 -3.00 11.49 -0.68
CA ARG A 121 -3.93 12.52 -0.18
C ARG A 121 -4.34 12.25 1.28
N ALA A 122 -4.38 13.30 2.10
CA ALA A 122 -4.46 13.20 3.56
C ALA A 122 -5.77 12.60 4.11
N ASP A 123 -6.82 12.59 3.29
CA ASP A 123 -8.17 12.09 3.54
C ASP A 123 -8.47 10.82 2.73
N SER A 124 -7.45 10.20 2.12
CA SER A 124 -7.62 8.95 1.37
C SER A 124 -8.23 7.86 2.25
N THR A 125 -9.06 7.04 1.62
CA THR A 125 -9.61 5.80 2.14
C THR A 125 -9.16 4.65 1.25
N PRO A 126 -9.41 3.38 1.64
CA PRO A 126 -9.11 2.25 0.78
C PRO A 126 -9.84 2.25 -0.58
N LEU A 127 -10.97 2.95 -0.70
CA LEU A 127 -11.78 2.98 -1.92
C LEU A 127 -11.65 4.31 -2.67
N GLU A 128 -11.50 5.41 -1.93
CA GLU A 128 -11.38 6.76 -2.46
C GLU A 128 -10.00 7.33 -2.12
N PHE A 129 -9.10 7.34 -3.09
CA PHE A 129 -7.73 7.78 -2.86
C PHE A 129 -7.12 8.42 -4.09
N GLU A 130 -6.09 9.23 -3.85
CA GLU A 130 -5.18 9.73 -4.86
C GLU A 130 -3.76 9.46 -4.37
N MET A 131 -3.04 8.60 -5.10
CA MET A 131 -1.70 8.17 -4.75
C MET A 131 -0.77 8.32 -5.95
N LYS A 132 0.39 8.95 -5.75
CA LYS A 132 1.39 9.20 -6.78
C LYS A 132 2.76 8.72 -6.36
N PHE A 133 3.44 7.97 -7.22
CA PHE A 133 4.85 7.58 -7.07
C PHE A 133 5.42 7.21 -8.44
N LEU A 134 6.74 7.28 -8.62
CA LEU A 134 7.45 6.89 -9.86
C LEU A 134 6.80 7.45 -11.15
N ASP A 135 6.38 8.71 -11.12
CA ASP A 135 5.67 9.40 -12.20
C ASP A 135 4.34 8.77 -12.65
N ARG A 136 3.77 7.89 -11.82
CA ARG A 136 2.44 7.28 -12.00
C ARG A 136 1.44 7.86 -11.00
N LEU A 137 0.20 7.98 -11.43
CA LEU A 137 -0.93 8.42 -10.63
C LEU A 137 -1.96 7.28 -10.56
N PHE A 138 -2.34 6.91 -9.35
CA PHE A 138 -3.35 5.92 -9.04
C PHE A 138 -4.52 6.62 -8.35
N VAL A 139 -5.73 6.35 -8.82
CA VAL A 139 -6.93 6.98 -8.27
C VAL A 139 -8.01 5.92 -8.05
N GLY A 140 -8.59 5.93 -6.86
CA GLY A 140 -9.76 5.15 -6.50
C GLY A 140 -10.97 6.07 -6.32
N PHE A 141 -12.13 5.63 -6.79
CA PHE A 141 -13.40 6.30 -6.57
C PHE A 141 -14.44 5.26 -6.14
N HIS A 142 -15.36 5.66 -5.27
CA HIS A 142 -16.51 4.86 -4.89
C HIS A 142 -17.76 5.56 -5.44
N ASP A 143 -18.56 4.83 -6.21
CA ASP A 143 -19.85 5.31 -6.72
C ASP A 143 -20.94 4.31 -6.30
N VAL A 144 -22.09 4.84 -5.88
CA VAL A 144 -23.23 4.04 -5.42
C VAL A 144 -24.29 4.08 -6.52
N ALA A 145 -24.31 3.04 -7.35
CA ALA A 145 -25.35 2.87 -8.35
C ALA A 145 -26.67 2.41 -7.70
N ASN A 146 -27.69 3.28 -7.71
CA ASN A 146 -29.04 2.90 -7.35
C ASN A 146 -29.67 2.10 -8.49
N LEU A 147 -29.61 0.78 -8.40
CA LEU A 147 -30.27 -0.12 -9.35
C LEU A 147 -31.74 -0.27 -8.95
N SER A 148 -32.65 0.41 -9.65
CA SER A 148 -34.08 0.09 -9.58
C SER A 148 -34.39 -1.02 -10.58
N ILE A 149 -34.55 -2.24 -10.11
CA ILE A 149 -34.95 -3.39 -10.92
C ILE A 149 -36.47 -3.37 -11.04
N SER A 150 -37.01 -3.09 -12.22
CA SER A 150 -38.45 -3.22 -12.47
C SER A 150 -38.85 -4.62 -12.92
N GLU A 151 -38.00 -5.38 -13.61
CA GLU A 151 -38.38 -6.70 -14.16
C GLU A 151 -37.28 -7.78 -14.14
N SER A 152 -36.01 -7.50 -14.42
CA SER A 152 -34.88 -8.40 -14.10
C SER A 152 -33.54 -7.73 -14.35
N LEU A 153 -32.48 -8.19 -13.68
CA LEU A 153 -31.10 -7.75 -13.87
C LEU A 153 -30.21 -8.96 -14.20
N SER A 154 -29.59 -8.96 -15.37
CA SER A 154 -28.53 -9.92 -15.73
C SER A 154 -27.17 -9.24 -15.66
N ILE A 155 -26.36 -9.61 -14.67
CA ILE A 155 -24.95 -9.20 -14.58
C ILE A 155 -24.13 -10.21 -15.39
N THR A 156 -23.33 -9.73 -16.34
CA THR A 156 -22.39 -10.57 -17.09
C THR A 156 -20.97 -10.17 -16.69
N ASP A 157 -20.36 -10.95 -15.82
CA ASP A 157 -18.93 -10.82 -15.52
C ASP A 157 -18.12 -11.45 -16.65
N HIS A 158 -17.32 -10.64 -17.35
CA HIS A 158 -16.27 -11.16 -18.22
C HIS A 158 -15.10 -11.62 -17.35
N VAL A 159 -15.15 -12.87 -16.90
CA VAL A 159 -13.96 -13.53 -16.34
C VAL A 159 -12.98 -13.86 -17.47
N PRO A 160 -11.73 -13.38 -17.42
CA PRO A 160 -10.71 -13.76 -18.40
C PRO A 160 -10.45 -15.27 -18.35
N PHE A 161 -10.30 -15.89 -19.53
CA PHE A 161 -10.17 -17.33 -19.76
C PHE A 161 -9.01 -18.06 -19.04
N TRP A 162 -8.15 -17.34 -18.32
CA TRP A 162 -6.96 -17.90 -17.66
C TRP A 162 -7.19 -18.36 -16.21
N PHE A 163 -8.40 -18.18 -15.66
CA PHE A 163 -8.80 -18.88 -14.44
C PHE A 163 -9.14 -20.35 -14.76
N LYS A 164 -8.12 -21.21 -14.77
CA LYS A 164 -8.34 -22.65 -14.59
C LYS A 164 -8.31 -22.97 -13.10
N PRO A 165 -9.35 -23.58 -12.51
CA PRO A 165 -9.25 -24.13 -11.17
C PRO A 165 -8.18 -25.23 -11.16
N VAL A 166 -7.20 -25.11 -10.28
CA VAL A 166 -6.27 -26.20 -9.96
C VAL A 166 -7.10 -27.28 -9.27
N SER A 167 -7.31 -28.40 -9.95
CA SER A 167 -7.97 -29.57 -9.37
C SER A 167 -7.03 -30.21 -8.34
N ILE A 168 -7.33 -30.01 -7.06
CA ILE A 168 -6.70 -30.73 -5.95
C ILE A 168 -7.57 -31.95 -5.65
N PHE A 169 -6.96 -33.12 -5.89
CA PHE A 169 -7.29 -34.48 -5.46
C PHE A 169 -8.52 -35.18 -6.07
N GLY A 170 -8.25 -36.42 -6.48
CA GLY A 170 -9.22 -37.31 -7.10
C GLY A 170 -10.16 -37.98 -6.11
N LEU A 171 -11.36 -38.26 -6.59
CA LEU A 171 -12.03 -39.55 -6.48
C LEU A 171 -13.18 -39.57 -7.50
N SER A 172 -13.19 -40.61 -8.35
CA SER A 172 -14.34 -41.29 -8.97
C SER A 172 -15.64 -40.49 -9.25
N CYS A 173 -15.99 -40.44 -10.55
CA CYS A 173 -17.32 -40.51 -11.18
C CYS A 173 -18.52 -39.85 -10.47
N ILE A 174 -19.21 -38.90 -11.14
CA ILE A 174 -20.59 -39.04 -11.69
C ILE A 174 -20.77 -37.98 -12.80
N THR A 175 -21.25 -38.40 -13.97
CA THR A 175 -21.75 -37.53 -15.05
C THR A 175 -23.18 -37.05 -14.77
N MET A 176 -23.51 -35.78 -15.01
CA MET A 176 -24.68 -35.30 -15.79
C MET A 176 -24.80 -33.76 -15.77
N PRO A 177 -25.41 -33.15 -16.80
CA PRO A 177 -25.48 -31.69 -16.96
C PRO A 177 -26.74 -31.11 -16.27
N ALA A 178 -26.61 -29.94 -15.66
CA ALA A 178 -27.78 -29.15 -15.25
C ALA A 178 -27.79 -27.83 -16.03
N ALA A 179 -28.58 -27.81 -17.09
CA ALA A 179 -29.14 -26.57 -17.63
C ALA A 179 -30.17 -26.06 -16.62
N VAL A 180 -29.98 -24.84 -16.11
CA VAL A 180 -30.97 -24.16 -15.30
C VAL A 180 -31.64 -23.11 -16.19
N HIS A 181 -32.83 -23.45 -16.69
CA HIS A 181 -33.84 -22.49 -17.13
C HIS A 181 -34.62 -22.04 -15.90
N ILE A 182 -34.82 -20.74 -15.73
CA ILE A 182 -35.80 -20.20 -14.78
C ILE A 182 -36.64 -19.19 -15.55
N CYS A 183 -37.95 -19.45 -15.55
CA CYS A 183 -39.01 -18.56 -16.03
C CYS A 183 -39.24 -17.39 -15.08
#